data_AF-A0A921BGD9-F1
#
_entry.id   AF-A0A921BGD9-F1
#
_cell.length_a   1.000
_cell.length_b   1.000
_cell.length_c   1.000
_cell.angle_alpha   90.00
_cell.angle_beta   90.00
_cell.angle_gamma   90.00
#
_symmetry.space_group_name_H-M   'P 1'
#
loop_
_entity.id
_entity.type
_entity.pdbx_description
1 polymer ?
#
loop_
_entity_poly.entity_id
_entity_poly.type
_entity_poly.pdbx_seq_one_letter_code
_entity_poly.pdbx_strand_id
1 'polypeptide(L)' 'MGLKSDPMSVVDQYCHVHGLDGIRVVDVSVLPDCVRANTNATTIMMRNV' A
#
# COMPACT_ATOMS: atom_id res chain seq x y z
N MET A 1 1.16 2.78 -3.58
CA MET A 1 -0.06 3.43 -3.06
C MET A 1 -0.17 4.82 -3.66
N GLY A 2 -1.37 5.25 -4.07
CA GLY A 2 -1.54 6.57 -4.71
C GLY A 2 -2.95 6.79 -5.26
N LEU A 3 -3.18 7.98 -5.81
CA LEU A 3 -4.47 8.37 -6.41
C LEU A 3 -4.86 7.41 -7.56
N LYS A 4 -6.16 7.19 -7.75
CA LYS A 4 -6.66 6.37 -8.87
C LYS A 4 -6.31 6.93 -10.26
N SER A 5 -6.08 8.24 -10.34
CA SER A 5 -5.66 8.90 -11.57
C SER A 5 -4.17 8.73 -11.88
N ASP A 6 -3.36 8.25 -10.93
CA ASP A 6 -1.96 7.92 -11.16
C ASP A 6 -1.89 6.58 -11.89
N PRO A 7 -1.43 6.53 -13.15
CA PRO A 7 -1.38 5.30 -13.93
C PRO A 7 -0.43 4.24 -13.36
N MET A 8 0.48 4.62 -12.46
CA MET A 8 1.42 3.69 -11.81
C MET A 8 0.91 3.19 -10.45
N SER A 9 -0.20 3.73 -9.94
CA SER A 9 -0.75 3.33 -8.65
C SER A 9 -1.56 2.04 -8.74
N VAL A 10 -1.28 1.09 -7.85
CA VAL A 10 -1.97 -0.21 -7.78
C VAL A 10 -3.01 -0.27 -6.65
N VAL A 11 -2.80 0.50 -5.58
CA VAL A 11 -3.68 0.53 -4.40
C VAL A 11 -3.96 1.97 -3.92
N ASP A 12 -5.11 2.17 -3.29
CA ASP A 12 -5.46 3.43 -2.60
C ASP A 12 -4.77 3.57 -1.22
N GLN A 13 -5.05 4.66 -0.51
CA GLN A 13 -4.49 4.92 0.82
C GLN A 13 -4.97 3.96 1.92
N TYR A 14 -5.99 3.15 1.63
CA TYR A 14 -6.54 2.11 2.49
C TYR A 14 -6.16 0.71 1.99
N CYS A 15 -5.15 0.62 1.12
CA CYS A 15 -4.63 -0.62 0.55
C CYS A 15 -5.64 -1.43 -0.29
N HIS A 16 -6.77 -0.83 -0.71
CA HIS A 16 -7.68 -1.47 -1.66
C HIS A 16 -7.06 -1.50 -3.05
N VAL A 17 -7.20 -2.63 -3.75
CA VAL A 17 -6.71 -2.75 -5.12
C VAL A 17 -7.62 -2.00 -6.08
N HIS A 18 -7.05 -1.15 -6.91
CA HIS A 18 -7.83 -0.41 -7.89
C HIS A 18 -8.50 -1.37 -8.88
N GLY A 19 -9.82 -1.21 -9.07
CA GLY A 19 -10.60 -2.00 -10.03
C GLY A 19 -11.02 -3.38 -9.54
N LEU A 20 -10.71 -3.76 -8.30
CA LEU A 20 -11.18 -4.99 -7.66
C LEU A 20 -11.88 -4.68 -6.34
N ASP A 21 -13.03 -5.30 -6.13
CA ASP A 21 -13.80 -5.14 -4.90
C ASP A 21 -13.38 -6.19 -3.84
N GLY A 22 -13.34 -5.77 -2.57
CA GLY A 22 -13.09 -6.67 -1.44
C GLY A 22 -11.67 -7.22 -1.32
N ILE A 23 -10.72 -6.76 -2.14
CA ILE A 23 -9.31 -7.17 -2.11
C ILE A 23 -8.44 -6.05 -1.55
N ARG A 24 -7.58 -6.40 -0.58
CA ARG A 24 -6.52 -5.52 -0.05
C ARG A 24 -5.16 -6.19 -0.11
N VAL A 25 -4.11 -5.38 -0.27
CA VAL A 25 -2.72 -5.81 -0.19
C VAL A 25 -2.06 -5.15 1.01
N VAL A 26 -1.62 -5.94 1.99
CA VAL A 26 -0.95 -5.43 3.19
C VAL A 26 0.45 -6.02 3.25
N ASP A 27 1.38 -5.33 2.57
CA ASP A 27 2.78 -5.71 2.42
C ASP A 27 3.64 -4.46 2.19
N VAL A 28 4.97 -4.57 2.36
CA VAL A 28 5.92 -3.47 2.11
C VAL A 28 5.88 -2.96 0.67
N SER A 29 5.44 -3.79 -0.29
CA SER A 29 5.29 -3.41 -1.71
C SER A 29 4.30 -2.26 -1.95
N VAL A 30 3.43 -1.92 -1.00
CA VAL A 30 2.47 -0.82 -1.18
C VAL A 30 3.07 0.56 -0.88
N LEU A 31 4.23 0.60 -0.20
CA LEU A 31 4.92 1.84 0.13
C LEU A 31 5.30 2.60 -1.15
N PRO A 32 4.99 3.90 -1.27
CA PRO A 32 5.32 4.67 -2.48
C PRO A 32 6.82 4.79 -2.76
N ASP A 33 7.64 4.75 -1.73
CA ASP A 33 9.11 4.85 -1.80
C ASP A 33 9.74 4.04 -0.65
N CYS A 34 11.04 3.79 -0.74
CA CYS A 34 11.82 3.07 0.25
C CYS A 34 11.96 3.89 1.54
N VAL A 35 11.45 3.35 2.64
CA VAL A 35 11.53 3.98 3.96
C VAL A 35 12.95 3.94 4.52
N ARG A 36 13.39 5.05 5.13
CA ARG A 36 14.67 5.14 5.86
C ARG A 36 14.55 4.60 7.29
N ALA A 37 13.97 3.43 7.43
CA ALA A 37 13.72 2.76 8.70
C ALA A 37 13.73 1.23 8.51
N ASN A 38 13.69 0.49 9.61
CA ASN A 38 13.54 -0.96 9.54
C ASN A 38 12.19 -1.32 8.90
N THR A 39 12.23 -2.08 7.80
CA THR A 39 11.04 -2.44 7.02
C THR A 39 10.09 -3.35 7.79
N ASN A 40 10.59 -4.22 8.68
CA ASN A 40 9.75 -5.08 9.50
C ASN A 40 8.80 -4.28 10.41
N ALA A 41 9.34 -3.24 11.07
CA ALA A 41 8.52 -2.37 11.93
C ALA A 41 7.44 -1.64 11.13
N THR A 42 7.78 -1.19 9.92
CA THR A 42 6.86 -0.49 9.02
C THR A 42 5.74 -1.43 8.55
N THR A 43 6.08 -2.65 8.11
CA THR A 43 5.10 -3.66 7.67
C THR A 43 4.16 -4.05 8.81
N ILE A 44 4.68 -4.24 10.03
CA ILE A 44 3.85 -4.54 11.21
C ILE A 44 2.88 -3.40 11.53
N MET A 45 3.31 -2.14 11.41
CA MET A 45 2.46 -0.97 11.64
C MET A 45 1.28 -0.91 10.65
N MET A 46 1.50 -1.29 9.39
CA MET A 46 0.47 -1.24 8.33
C MET A 46 -0.57 -2.37 8.41
N ARG A 47 -0.44 -3.30 9.36
CA ARG A 47 -1.29 -4.49 9.48
C ARG A 47 -2.80 -4.21 9.52
N ASN A 48 -3.22 -3.06 10.03
CA ASN A 48 -4.63 -2.72 10.25
C ASN A 48 -5.16 -1.65 9.29
N VAL A 49 -4.46 -1.41 8.18
CA VAL A 49 -4.98 -0.59 7.08
C VAL A 49 -6.04 -1.36 6.31
#